data_AF-A0A3Q2R378-F1
#
_entry.id   AF-A0A3Q2R378-F1
#
_cell.length_a   1.000
_cell.length_b   1.000
_cell.length_c   1.000
_cell.angle_alpha   90.00
_cell.angle_beta   90.00
_cell.angle_gamma   90.00
#
_symmetry.space_group_name_H-M   'P 1'
#
loop_
_entity.id
_entity.type
_entity.pdbx_description
1 polymer ?
#
loop_
_entity_poly.entity_id
_entity_poly.type
_entity_poly.pdbx_seq_one_letter_code
_entity_poly.pdbx_strand_id
1 'polypeptide(L)'
;MEPKPLAHCLQKYLHLYHILIVVQIWTLTLMMFSVLLQIPLWKQKSGHGNEPVLWDYHVILLQVRPQSESLVYDLDSELSFPCSLRLYGAMAFRSDRHIRPEYHRKLRVIPAESFMLNFASDRSHMRNPDGTWKMPPPPYPALQTAECQMNLDDFISMNPAVGWGTVYSLDQFLHTYTGNPSTTLICSSLS
;
A
#
# COMPACT_ATOMS: atom_id res chain seq x y z
N MET A 1 -2.50 -22.00 4.42
CA MET A 1 -1.33 -21.13 4.20
C MET A 1 -1.25 -20.21 5.40
N GLU A 2 -0.13 -20.17 6.09
CA GLU A 2 0.09 -19.16 7.14
C GLU A 2 0.38 -17.81 6.48
N PRO A 3 -0.09 -16.68 7.05
CA PRO A 3 0.29 -15.35 6.58
C PRO A 3 1.82 -15.21 6.66
N LYS A 4 2.45 -14.68 5.61
CA LYS A 4 3.89 -14.41 5.67
C LYS A 4 4.11 -13.15 6.50
N PRO A 5 4.77 -13.24 7.68
CA PRO A 5 5.03 -12.06 8.50
C PRO A 5 5.94 -11.09 7.75
N LEU A 6 5.68 -9.82 7.97
CA LEU A 6 6.22 -8.73 7.19
C LEU A 6 7.73 -8.53 7.30
N ALA A 7 8.45 -9.10 6.35
CA ALA A 7 9.79 -8.66 6.00
C ALA A 7 9.72 -7.32 5.21
N HIS A 8 9.61 -6.20 5.93
CA HIS A 8 9.99 -4.83 5.52
C HIS A 8 9.04 -3.96 4.67
N CYS A 9 7.74 -4.21 4.56
CA CYS A 9 6.96 -3.47 3.56
C CYS A 9 6.89 -1.96 3.84
N LEU A 10 6.57 -1.49 5.06
CA LEU A 10 6.47 -0.04 5.33
C LEU A 10 7.80 0.73 5.22
N GLN A 11 8.92 0.08 5.53
CA GLN A 11 10.23 0.73 5.60
C GLN A 11 10.99 0.68 4.26
N LYS A 12 10.76 -0.32 3.40
CA LYS A 12 11.31 -0.34 2.03
C LYS A 12 10.87 0.88 1.21
N TYR A 13 9.66 1.40 1.45
CA TYR A 13 9.13 2.53 0.69
C TYR A 13 9.70 3.90 1.07
N LEU A 14 10.35 4.08 2.23
CA LEU A 14 10.92 5.40 2.54
C LEU A 14 12.17 5.72 1.71
N HIS A 15 12.96 4.71 1.35
CA HIS A 15 14.07 4.91 0.40
C HIS A 15 13.55 5.23 -1.01
N LEU A 16 12.47 4.55 -1.42
CA LEU A 16 11.79 4.87 -2.68
C LEU A 16 11.15 6.26 -2.64
N TYR A 17 10.60 6.69 -1.49
CA TYR A 17 10.03 8.02 -1.30
C TYR A 17 11.06 9.14 -1.35
N HIS A 18 12.24 8.96 -0.76
CA HIS A 18 13.34 9.93 -0.89
C HIS A 18 13.73 10.14 -2.37
N ILE A 19 13.67 9.08 -3.19
CA ILE A 19 13.86 9.18 -4.64
C ILE A 19 12.69 9.91 -5.30
N LEU A 20 11.44 9.63 -4.92
CA LEU A 20 10.24 10.21 -5.53
C LEU A 20 10.02 11.70 -5.17
N ILE A 21 10.50 12.16 -4.00
CA ILE A 21 10.50 13.58 -3.58
C ILE A 21 11.37 14.43 -4.52
N VAL A 22 12.49 13.89 -5.02
CA VAL A 22 13.34 14.57 -6.02
C VAL A 22 12.60 14.76 -7.35
N VAL A 23 11.55 13.98 -7.63
CA VAL A 23 10.82 13.97 -8.91
C VAL A 23 9.46 14.72 -8.86
N GLN A 24 9.17 15.51 -7.80
CA GLN A 24 7.91 16.27 -7.68
C GLN A 24 6.62 15.42 -7.82
N ILE A 25 6.62 14.19 -7.30
CA ILE A 25 5.45 13.31 -7.36
C ILE A 25 4.66 13.41 -6.05
N TRP A 26 3.48 14.01 -6.12
CA TRP A 26 2.56 14.15 -4.99
C TRP A 26 1.48 13.06 -5.07
N THR A 27 1.18 12.41 -3.92
CA THR A 27 0.12 11.39 -3.72
C THR A 27 0.58 9.98 -4.16
N LEU A 28 0.51 8.87 -3.40
CA LEU A 28 -0.02 8.51 -2.07
C LEU A 28 0.33 7.04 -1.69
N THR A 29 0.49 6.76 -0.40
CA THR A 29 0.77 5.41 0.12
C THR A 29 -0.53 4.62 0.23
N LEU A 30 -0.58 3.45 -0.40
CA LEU A 30 -1.71 2.52 -0.32
C LEU A 30 -1.36 1.40 0.66
N MET A 31 -2.12 1.26 1.73
CA MET A 31 -2.02 0.14 2.65
C MET A 31 -3.22 -0.78 2.43
N MET A 32 -2.97 -2.00 2.01
CA MET A 32 -3.99 -3.03 1.90
C MET A 32 -4.12 -3.77 3.23
N PHE A 33 -5.35 -4.06 3.62
CA PHE A 33 -5.68 -4.92 4.76
C PHE A 33 -6.93 -5.74 4.52
N SER A 34 -6.99 -6.93 5.14
CA SER A 34 -8.22 -7.70 5.32
C SER A 34 -8.43 -7.95 6.80
N VAL A 35 -9.69 -8.01 7.24
CA VAL A 35 -10.10 -8.12 8.66
C VAL A 35 -9.45 -9.31 9.39
N LEU A 36 -8.95 -10.30 8.65
CA LEU A 36 -8.31 -11.50 9.18
C LEU A 36 -6.77 -11.52 9.08
N LEU A 37 -6.09 -10.40 8.78
CA LEU A 37 -4.64 -10.37 8.52
C LEU A 37 -4.24 -11.36 7.40
N GLN A 38 -5.09 -11.49 6.39
CA GLN A 38 -4.90 -12.44 5.28
C GLN A 38 -5.37 -11.81 3.97
N ILE A 39 -4.46 -11.12 3.30
CA ILE A 39 -4.71 -10.40 2.06
C ILE A 39 -4.13 -11.24 0.93
N PRO A 40 -4.97 -11.81 0.06
CA PRO A 40 -4.45 -12.45 -1.13
C PRO A 40 -3.95 -11.41 -2.11
N LEU A 41 -2.66 -11.49 -2.43
CA LEU A 41 -2.01 -10.68 -3.45
C LEU A 41 -1.22 -11.57 -4.41
N TRP A 42 -1.56 -11.50 -5.69
CA TRP A 42 -0.89 -12.26 -6.74
C TRP A 42 0.33 -11.52 -7.28
N LYS A 43 1.16 -12.23 -8.06
CA LYS A 43 2.36 -11.67 -8.70
C LYS A 43 3.31 -11.04 -7.69
N GLN A 44 3.61 -11.78 -6.63
CA GLN A 44 4.53 -11.41 -5.58
C GLN A 44 5.78 -12.27 -5.68
N LYS A 45 6.97 -11.68 -5.52
CA LYS A 45 8.28 -12.35 -5.64
C LYS A 45 8.45 -13.52 -4.67
N SER A 46 7.74 -13.46 -3.54
CA SER A 46 7.72 -14.51 -2.51
C SER A 46 6.63 -15.56 -2.76
N GLY A 47 5.85 -15.42 -3.83
CA GLY A 47 4.80 -16.35 -4.24
C GLY A 47 5.33 -17.56 -5.00
N HIS A 48 4.45 -18.52 -5.26
CA HIS A 48 4.76 -19.71 -6.04
C HIS A 48 3.72 -19.88 -7.15
N GLY A 49 4.17 -19.78 -8.41
CA GLY A 49 3.31 -19.97 -9.57
C GLY A 49 2.16 -18.95 -9.64
N ASN A 50 0.93 -19.45 -9.68
CA ASN A 50 -0.29 -18.63 -9.79
C ASN A 50 -1.05 -18.46 -8.47
N GLU A 51 -0.48 -18.90 -7.35
CA GLU A 51 -1.06 -18.74 -6.02
C GLU A 51 -0.79 -17.33 -5.46
N PRO A 52 -1.73 -16.77 -4.66
CA PRO A 52 -1.48 -15.52 -3.97
C PRO A 52 -0.52 -15.73 -2.79
N VAL A 53 0.22 -14.69 -2.44
CA VAL A 53 0.80 -14.57 -1.10
C VAL A 53 -0.27 -14.03 -0.17
N LEU A 54 -0.40 -14.61 1.02
CA LEU A 54 -1.25 -14.08 2.08
C LEU A 54 -0.43 -13.15 2.98
N TRP A 55 -0.75 -11.87 2.93
CA TRP A 55 -0.13 -10.84 3.75
C TRP A 55 -1.01 -10.46 4.94
N ASP A 56 -0.39 -10.15 6.07
CA ASP A 56 -1.02 -9.49 7.22
C ASP A 56 -1.39 -8.04 6.90
N TYR A 57 -0.47 -7.30 6.30
CA TYR A 57 -0.75 -6.05 5.57
C TYR A 57 0.23 -5.91 4.39
N HIS A 58 -0.12 -5.13 3.37
CA HIS A 58 0.84 -4.81 2.29
C HIS A 58 0.79 -3.33 1.97
N VAL A 59 1.94 -2.75 1.70
CA VAL A 59 2.07 -1.35 1.33
C VAL A 59 2.59 -1.28 -0.09
N ILE A 60 2.05 -0.35 -0.87
CA ILE A 60 2.53 0.02 -2.19
C ILE A 60 2.45 1.53 -2.33
N LEU A 61 3.22 2.13 -3.24
CA LEU A 61 3.04 3.54 -3.58
C LEU A 61 2.15 3.64 -4.81
N LEU A 62 1.17 4.52 -4.74
CA LEU A 62 0.30 4.86 -5.84
C LEU A 62 0.64 6.28 -6.28
N GLN A 63 1.18 6.48 -7.49
CA GLN A 63 1.26 7.79 -8.10
C GLN A 63 -0.02 8.08 -8.87
N VAL A 64 -0.81 9.05 -8.39
CA VAL A 64 -2.01 9.52 -9.09
C VAL A 64 -1.61 10.52 -10.15
N ARG A 65 -2.01 10.29 -11.42
CA ARG A 65 -1.69 11.19 -12.54
C ARG A 65 -2.98 11.70 -13.17
N PRO A 66 -3.33 12.99 -13.05
CA PRO A 66 -4.65 13.47 -13.52
C PRO A 66 -4.87 13.32 -15.03
N GLN A 67 -3.80 13.37 -15.84
CA GLN A 67 -3.85 13.30 -17.30
C GLN A 67 -3.34 11.97 -17.87
N SER A 68 -3.03 10.98 -17.03
CA SER A 68 -2.53 9.67 -17.50
C SER A 68 -2.86 8.55 -16.51
N GLU A 69 -2.52 7.31 -16.84
CA GLU A 69 -2.84 6.19 -15.95
C GLU A 69 -2.06 6.28 -14.64
N SER A 70 -2.71 6.10 -13.48
CA SER A 70 -2.00 6.02 -12.20
C SER A 70 -0.96 4.89 -12.20
N LEU A 71 0.16 5.09 -11.52
CA LEU A 71 1.24 4.10 -11.42
C LEU A 71 1.31 3.51 -10.02
N VAL A 72 1.64 2.23 -9.95
CA VAL A 72 1.88 1.47 -8.73
C VAL A 72 3.36 1.13 -8.64
N TYR A 73 3.95 1.39 -7.49
CA TYR A 73 5.29 0.96 -7.14
C TYR A 73 5.17 -0.05 -6.01
N ASP A 74 5.33 -1.32 -6.36
CA ASP A 74 5.35 -2.44 -5.42
C ASP A 74 6.72 -3.13 -5.51
N LEU A 75 7.53 -3.00 -4.46
CA LEU A 75 8.88 -3.56 -4.43
C LEU A 75 8.88 -5.09 -4.32
N ASP A 76 7.77 -5.68 -3.89
CA ASP A 76 7.62 -7.12 -3.71
C ASP A 76 6.87 -7.76 -4.89
N SER A 77 6.48 -6.99 -5.92
CA SER A 77 5.81 -7.53 -7.12
C SER A 77 6.75 -8.14 -8.16
N GLU A 78 6.27 -9.15 -8.88
CA GLU A 78 6.86 -9.69 -10.11
C GLU A 78 6.51 -8.86 -11.36
N LEU A 79 5.54 -7.94 -11.25
CA LEU A 79 5.16 -7.05 -12.35
C LEU A 79 6.25 -5.99 -12.59
N SER A 80 6.11 -5.24 -13.69
CA SER A 80 7.01 -4.13 -14.00
C SER A 80 7.05 -3.11 -12.85
N PHE A 81 8.19 -2.44 -12.71
CA PHE A 81 8.38 -1.42 -11.68
C PHE A 81 8.82 -0.08 -12.32
N PRO A 82 7.96 0.96 -12.36
CA PRO A 82 6.55 0.96 -11.91
C PRO A 82 5.62 0.10 -12.79
N CYS A 83 4.46 -0.23 -12.24
CA CYS A 83 3.37 -0.91 -12.92
C CYS A 83 2.21 0.06 -13.17
N SER A 84 1.45 -0.12 -14.24
CA SER A 84 0.22 0.65 -14.43
C SER A 84 -0.85 0.16 -13.45
N LEU A 85 -1.66 1.05 -12.87
CA LEU A 85 -2.68 0.63 -11.89
C LEU A 85 -3.71 -0.31 -12.52
N ARG A 86 -4.05 -0.14 -13.81
CA ARG A 86 -4.96 -1.07 -14.50
C ARG A 86 -4.37 -2.47 -14.57
N LEU A 87 -3.08 -2.59 -14.91
CA LEU A 87 -2.39 -3.88 -14.97
C LEU A 87 -2.24 -4.50 -13.58
N TYR A 88 -1.85 -3.71 -12.59
CA TYR A 88 -1.71 -4.16 -11.20
C TYR A 88 -3.06 -4.61 -10.63
N GLY A 89 -4.12 -3.86 -10.88
CA GLY A 89 -5.49 -4.21 -10.52
C GLY A 89 -5.96 -5.50 -11.18
N ALA A 90 -5.64 -5.73 -12.45
CA ALA A 90 -6.02 -6.95 -13.16
C ALA A 90 -5.22 -8.19 -12.72
N MET A 91 -3.92 -8.05 -12.45
CA MET A 91 -3.00 -9.17 -12.28
C MET A 91 -2.67 -9.49 -10.82
N ALA A 92 -2.43 -8.47 -10.01
CA ALA A 92 -2.02 -8.59 -8.62
C ALA A 92 -3.23 -8.54 -7.68
N PHE A 93 -4.13 -7.55 -7.83
CA PHE A 93 -5.38 -7.54 -7.07
C PHE A 93 -6.34 -8.60 -7.59
N ARG A 94 -6.73 -8.60 -8.87
CA ARG A 94 -7.86 -9.39 -9.36
C ARG A 94 -9.16 -9.05 -8.60
N SER A 95 -10.27 -9.70 -8.95
CA SER A 95 -11.57 -9.41 -8.34
C SER A 95 -11.80 -10.11 -7.01
N ASP A 96 -12.46 -9.44 -6.07
CA ASP A 96 -12.97 -10.03 -4.82
C ASP A 96 -14.22 -10.92 -5.04
N ARG A 97 -14.83 -10.92 -6.23
CA ARG A 97 -16.09 -11.65 -6.52
C ARG A 97 -16.03 -13.16 -6.26
N HIS A 98 -14.86 -13.78 -6.41
CA HIS A 98 -14.66 -15.21 -6.22
C HIS A 98 -13.86 -15.54 -4.96
N ILE A 99 -13.65 -14.54 -4.11
CA ILE A 99 -12.92 -14.65 -2.85
C ILE A 99 -13.96 -14.65 -1.73
N ARG A 100 -13.74 -15.46 -0.68
CA ARG A 100 -14.64 -15.48 0.48
C ARG A 100 -14.67 -14.09 1.14
N PRO A 101 -15.82 -13.59 1.61
CA PRO A 101 -15.96 -12.23 2.14
C PRO A 101 -14.94 -11.84 3.22
N GLU A 102 -14.52 -12.79 4.05
CA GLU A 102 -13.53 -12.53 5.09
C GLU A 102 -12.12 -12.19 4.57
N TYR A 103 -11.84 -12.48 3.29
CA TYR A 103 -10.61 -12.13 2.59
C TYR A 103 -10.78 -10.94 1.64
N HIS A 104 -11.95 -10.31 1.62
CA HIS A 104 -12.18 -9.10 0.83
C HIS A 104 -11.26 -7.98 1.30
N ARG A 105 -10.70 -7.28 0.33
CA ARG A 105 -9.59 -6.38 0.57
C ARG A 105 -10.12 -4.98 0.76
N LYS A 106 -9.64 -4.35 1.81
CA LYS A 106 -9.76 -2.93 2.05
C LYS A 106 -8.43 -2.26 1.81
N LEU A 107 -8.49 -1.04 1.33
CA LEU A 107 -7.31 -0.26 1.02
C LEU A 107 -7.43 1.10 1.69
N ARG A 108 -6.47 1.44 2.54
CA ARG A 108 -6.30 2.78 3.08
C ARG A 108 -5.33 3.56 2.20
N VAL A 109 -5.79 4.73 1.81
CA VAL A 109 -5.15 5.66 0.89
C VAL A 109 -4.71 6.86 1.69
N ILE A 110 -3.40 7.04 1.92
CA ILE A 110 -2.84 8.09 2.80
C ILE A 110 -1.96 9.07 2.02
N PRO A 111 -2.30 10.37 1.98
CA PRO A 111 -1.46 11.37 1.32
C PRO A 111 -0.02 11.28 1.82
N ALA A 112 0.92 11.37 0.88
CA ALA A 112 2.35 11.24 1.15
C ALA A 112 2.80 12.15 2.30
N GLU A 113 2.38 13.41 2.26
CA GLU A 113 2.69 14.39 3.30
C GLU A 113 2.13 13.98 4.67
N SER A 114 0.87 13.53 4.72
CA SER A 114 0.29 13.02 5.96
C SER A 114 1.03 11.80 6.49
N PHE A 115 1.44 10.87 5.61
CA PHE A 115 2.25 9.73 6.03
C PHE A 115 3.61 10.16 6.60
N MET A 116 4.32 11.06 5.90
CA MET A 116 5.65 11.54 6.33
C MET A 116 5.62 12.29 7.66
N LEU A 117 4.58 13.10 7.89
CA LEU A 117 4.44 13.89 9.10
C LEU A 117 4.00 13.07 10.31
N ASN A 118 3.26 11.98 10.11
CA ASN A 118 2.57 11.29 11.20
C ASN A 118 3.05 9.86 11.44
N PHE A 119 3.70 9.19 10.48
CA PHE A 119 4.07 7.79 10.64
C PHE A 119 5.23 7.61 11.63
N ALA A 120 5.02 6.71 12.61
CA ALA A 120 6.02 6.31 13.58
C ALA A 120 6.00 4.79 13.80
N SER A 121 7.20 4.18 13.81
CA SER A 121 7.39 2.77 14.12
C SER A 121 8.77 2.53 14.74
N ASP A 122 8.76 2.17 16.02
CA ASP A 122 9.92 1.69 16.80
C ASP A 122 10.40 0.28 16.43
N ARG A 123 9.68 -0.41 15.53
CA ARG A 123 9.94 -1.77 15.03
C ARG A 123 9.71 -2.89 16.06
N SER A 124 9.10 -2.58 17.21
CA SER A 124 8.81 -3.55 18.26
C SER A 124 8.04 -4.78 17.75
N HIS A 125 7.08 -4.59 16.83
CA HIS A 125 6.30 -5.68 16.21
C HIS A 125 7.15 -6.72 15.43
N MET A 126 8.37 -6.36 15.02
CA MET A 126 9.32 -7.22 14.31
C MET A 126 10.27 -7.98 15.24
N ARG A 127 10.16 -7.80 16.55
CA ARG A 127 10.93 -8.55 17.54
C ARG A 127 10.18 -9.81 17.96
N ASN A 128 10.93 -10.88 18.16
CA ASN A 128 10.47 -12.09 18.82
C ASN A 128 10.43 -11.85 20.35
N PRO A 129 9.71 -12.69 21.12
CA PRO A 129 9.70 -12.60 22.58
C PRO A 129 11.08 -12.71 23.23
N ASP A 130 12.03 -13.37 22.58
CA ASP A 130 13.43 -13.50 23.03
C ASP A 130 14.31 -12.28 22.68
N GLY A 131 13.72 -11.25 22.05
CA GLY A 131 14.42 -10.03 21.63
C GLY A 131 15.15 -10.12 20.28
N THR A 132 15.17 -11.30 19.65
CA THR A 132 15.75 -11.46 18.30
C THR A 132 14.84 -10.84 17.24
N TRP A 133 15.41 -10.50 16.09
CA TRP A 133 14.63 -9.96 14.98
C TRP A 133 14.03 -11.09 14.15
N LYS A 134 12.73 -11.00 13.85
CA LYS A 134 12.07 -11.90 12.89
C LYS A 134 12.75 -11.84 11.51
N MET A 135 13.21 -10.65 11.14
CA MET A 135 14.01 -10.35 9.95
C MET A 135 14.96 -9.18 10.25
N PRO A 136 16.16 -9.11 9.65
CA PRO A 136 17.11 -8.03 9.89
C PRO A 136 16.44 -6.66 9.72
N PRO A 137 16.54 -5.71 10.66
CA PRO A 137 15.94 -4.40 10.49
C PRO A 137 16.70 -3.57 9.42
N PRO A 138 16.08 -2.55 8.81
CA PRO A 138 16.80 -1.62 7.95
C PRO A 138 17.96 -0.94 8.70
N PRO A 139 19.06 -0.59 7.99
CA PRO A 139 20.28 -0.07 8.61
C PRO A 139 20.15 1.39 9.10
N TYR A 140 19.09 2.10 8.73
CA TYR A 140 18.81 3.45 9.20
C TYR A 140 17.98 3.45 10.50
N PRO A 141 17.95 4.55 11.28
CA PRO A 141 17.18 4.65 12.53
C PRO A 141 15.68 4.37 12.37
N ALA A 142 15.01 4.02 13.47
CA ALA A 142 13.55 3.91 13.48
C ALA A 142 12.91 5.24 13.06
N LEU A 143 11.75 5.16 12.41
CA LEU A 143 11.01 6.35 11.98
C LEU A 143 10.11 6.75 13.12
N GLN A 144 10.30 7.95 13.63
CA GLN A 144 9.64 8.45 14.83
C GLN A 144 9.33 9.93 14.59
N THR A 145 8.24 10.39 15.18
CA THR A 145 7.89 11.82 15.22
C THR A 145 8.30 12.39 16.58
N ALA A 146 8.22 13.71 16.75
CA ALA A 146 8.49 14.29 18.06
C ALA A 146 7.44 13.86 19.10
N GLU A 147 6.23 13.54 18.63
CA GLU A 147 5.05 13.24 19.45
C GLU A 147 4.76 11.74 19.59
N CYS A 148 5.28 10.89 18.70
CA CYS A 148 4.94 9.48 18.64
C CYS A 148 6.12 8.59 18.23
N GLN A 149 6.25 7.45 18.92
CA GLN A 149 7.28 6.43 18.72
C GLN A 149 6.79 5.22 17.94
N MET A 150 5.49 4.91 18.05
CA MET A 150 4.86 3.74 17.44
C MET A 150 3.36 3.99 17.29
N ASN A 151 2.89 4.11 16.05
CA ASN A 151 1.47 4.20 15.71
C ASN A 151 1.10 3.35 14.48
N LEU A 152 1.91 2.34 14.19
CA LEU A 152 1.72 1.44 13.06
C LEU A 152 0.29 0.89 12.98
N ASP A 153 -0.30 0.54 14.12
CA ASP A 153 -1.66 -0.02 14.18
C ASP A 153 -2.72 0.95 13.66
N ASP A 154 -2.54 2.27 13.83
CA ASP A 154 -3.46 3.28 13.31
C ASP A 154 -3.41 3.37 11.78
N PHE A 155 -2.24 3.10 11.21
CA PHE A 155 -2.01 3.04 9.77
C PHE A 155 -2.53 1.72 9.16
N ILE A 156 -2.41 0.60 9.89
CA ILE A 156 -2.92 -0.71 9.47
C ILE A 156 -4.45 -0.79 9.60
N SER A 157 -5.04 -0.12 10.60
CA SER A 157 -6.46 -0.15 10.87
C SER A 157 -7.29 0.24 9.64
N MET A 158 -8.34 -0.53 9.34
CA MET A 158 -9.32 -0.19 8.29
C MET A 158 -10.62 0.38 8.86
N ASN A 159 -10.62 0.79 10.13
CA ASN A 159 -11.70 1.60 10.68
C ASN A 159 -11.55 3.03 10.12
N PRO A 160 -12.54 3.57 9.37
CA PRO A 160 -12.45 4.92 8.81
C PRO A 160 -12.36 6.02 9.88
N ALA A 161 -12.72 5.72 11.13
CA ALA A 161 -12.59 6.65 12.26
C ALA A 161 -11.18 6.66 12.91
N VAL A 162 -10.26 5.80 12.45
CA VAL A 162 -8.90 5.65 12.99
C VAL A 162 -7.88 6.09 11.94
N GLY A 163 -6.79 6.71 12.39
CA GLY A 163 -5.63 7.04 11.57
C GLY A 163 -5.90 8.11 10.50
N TRP A 164 -5.10 8.06 9.43
CA TRP A 164 -5.09 9.08 8.37
C TRP A 164 -5.57 8.52 7.03
N GLY A 165 -5.98 9.42 6.13
CA GLY A 165 -6.39 9.03 4.78
C GLY A 165 -7.80 8.45 4.71
N THR A 166 -8.11 7.82 3.58
CA THR A 166 -9.47 7.28 3.31
C THR A 166 -9.40 5.77 3.09
N VAL A 167 -10.38 5.04 3.65
CA VAL A 167 -10.52 3.60 3.48
C VAL A 167 -11.51 3.29 2.37
N TYR A 168 -11.11 2.43 1.44
CA TYR A 168 -11.88 1.99 0.28
C TYR A 168 -12.05 0.47 0.29
N SER A 169 -13.16 -0.02 -0.26
CA SER A 169 -13.18 -1.37 -0.84
C SER A 169 -12.33 -1.42 -2.11
N LEU A 170 -11.95 -2.62 -2.56
CA LEU A 170 -11.20 -2.79 -3.80
C LEU A 170 -11.91 -2.18 -5.02
N ASP A 171 -13.21 -2.40 -5.16
CA ASP A 171 -13.98 -1.88 -6.29
C ASP A 171 -14.04 -0.34 -6.27
N GLN A 172 -14.26 0.27 -5.10
CA GLN A 172 -14.24 1.73 -4.96
C GLN A 172 -12.86 2.30 -5.28
N PHE A 173 -11.80 1.68 -4.76
CA PHE A 173 -10.42 2.10 -5.02
C PHE A 173 -10.10 2.06 -6.53
N LEU A 174 -10.39 0.95 -7.21
CA LEU A 174 -10.13 0.82 -8.64
C LEU A 174 -10.98 1.83 -9.42
N HIS A 175 -12.26 2.00 -9.08
CA HIS A 175 -13.11 2.99 -9.73
C HIS A 175 -12.57 4.43 -9.60
N THR A 176 -12.12 4.81 -8.40
CA THR A 176 -11.58 6.15 -8.12
C THR A 176 -10.26 6.41 -8.85
N TYR A 177 -9.33 5.45 -8.87
CA TYR A 177 -7.95 5.71 -9.29
C TYR A 177 -7.57 5.18 -10.69
N THR A 178 -8.45 4.40 -11.33
CA THR A 178 -8.29 3.96 -12.73
C THR A 178 -9.11 4.77 -13.74
N GLY A 179 -9.92 5.74 -13.27
CA GLY A 179 -10.89 6.49 -14.07
C GLY A 179 -10.34 7.12 -15.36
N ASN A 180 -11.18 7.15 -16.40
CA ASN A 180 -10.82 7.49 -17.77
C ASN A 180 -10.13 8.87 -17.92
N PRO A 181 -8.98 8.97 -18.61
CA PRO A 181 -8.35 10.25 -18.95
C PRO A 181 -9.19 11.14 -19.87
N SER A 182 -10.32 10.63 -20.39
CA SER A 182 -11.14 11.29 -21.41
C SER A 182 -12.22 12.25 -20.86
N THR A 183 -12.46 12.30 -19.55
CA THR A 183 -13.61 13.07 -19.00
C THR A 183 -13.26 14.52 -18.64
N THR A 184 -11.97 14.90 -18.65
CA THR A 184 -11.52 16.24 -18.24
C THR A 184 -11.51 17.27 -19.39
N LEU A 185 -11.80 16.85 -20.64
CA LEU A 185 -11.68 17.72 -21.83
C LEU A 185 -13.00 18.34 -22.33
N ILE A 186 -14.14 18.16 -21.66
CA ILE A 186 -15.44 18.67 -22.17
C ILE A 186 -15.91 19.96 -21.47
N CYS A 187 -15.28 20.41 -20.37
CA CYS A 187 -15.77 21.59 -19.63
C CYS A 187 -15.05 22.92 -19.97
N SER A 188 -14.12 22.95 -20.92
CA SER A 188 -13.33 24.16 -21.23
C SER A 188 -13.54 24.71 -22.65
N SER A 189 -14.63 24.37 -23.33
CA SER A 189 -14.97 24.92 -24.65
C SER A 189 -16.32 25.63 -24.74
N LEU A 190 -16.90 26.01 -23.59
CA LEU A 190 -18.06 26.90 -23.54
C LEU A 190 -17.84 28.01 -22.50
N SER A 191 -17.10 29.03 -22.90
CA SER A 191 -17.13 30.38 -22.33
C SER A 191 -16.60 31.37 -23.36
#